data_AF-A0A3B1DL86-F1
#
_entry.id   AF-A0A3B1DL86-F1
#
_cell.length_a   1.000
_cell.length_b   1.000
_cell.length_c   1.000
_cell.angle_alpha   90.00
_cell.angle_beta   90.00
_cell.angle_gamma   90.00
#
_symmetry.space_group_name_H-M   'P 1'
#
loop_
_entity.id
_entity.type
_entity.pdbx_description
1 polymer ?
#
loop_
_entity_poly.entity_id
_entity_poly.type
_entity_poly.pdbx_seq_one_letter_code
_entity_poly.pdbx_strand_id
1 'polypeptide(L)' 'MNISELKDLLKDKRVIEAINKHLWIESQKAGYSIGIESATEEWLRLYALEWMKYNMADRYAQFTKKSKKRK' A
#
# COMPACT_ATOMS: atom_id res chain seq x y z
N MET A 1 -2.69 9.81 -1.90
CA MET A 1 -2.09 9.35 -3.17
C MET A 1 -3.16 9.44 -4.25
N ASN A 2 -2.79 9.70 -5.50
CA ASN A 2 -3.75 9.52 -6.61
C ASN A 2 -3.87 8.03 -6.92
N ILE A 3 -5.05 7.59 -7.35
CA ILE A 3 -5.32 6.19 -7.75
C ILE A 3 -4.31 5.72 -8.80
N SER A 4 -3.84 6.61 -9.68
CA SER A 4 -2.82 6.30 -10.69
C SER A 4 -1.46 5.93 -10.10
N GLU A 5 -1.03 6.60 -9.01
CA GLU A 5 0.26 6.32 -8.34
C GLU A 5 0.19 5.01 -7.56
N LEU A 6 -0.97 4.72 -6.96
CA LEU A 6 -1.24 3.45 -6.30
C LEU A 6 -1.24 2.28 -7.29
N LYS A 7 -1.82 2.48 -8.49
CA LYS A 7 -1.75 1.51 -9.58
C LYS A 7 -0.32 1.30 -10.12
N ASP A 8 0.52 2.32 -10.07
CA ASP A 8 1.94 2.17 -10.45
C ASP A 8 2.70 1.28 -9.47
N LEU A 9 2.42 1.40 -8.16
CA LEU A 9 2.97 0.51 -7.14
C LEU A 9 2.57 -0.96 -7.37
N LEU A 10 1.35 -1.21 -7.82
CA LEU A 10 0.88 -2.57 -8.13
C LEU A 10 1.64 -3.21 -9.30
N LYS A 11 2.41 -2.46 -10.10
CA LYS A 11 3.29 -3.05 -11.12
C LYS A 11 4.53 -3.70 -10.52
N ASP A 12 4.89 -3.30 -9.30
CA ASP A 12 6.05 -3.81 -8.59
C ASP A 12 5.71 -5.16 -7.93
N LYS A 13 6.42 -6.22 -8.31
CA LYS A 13 6.16 -7.58 -7.77
C LYS A 13 6.27 -7.63 -6.25
N ARG A 14 7.17 -6.82 -5.67
CA ARG A 14 7.38 -6.71 -4.22
C ARG A 14 6.16 -6.14 -3.49
N VAL A 15 5.45 -5.21 -4.13
CA VAL A 15 4.21 -4.63 -3.59
C VAL A 15 3.09 -5.67 -3.62
N ILE A 16 2.92 -6.36 -4.76
CA ILE A 16 1.93 -7.44 -4.88
C ILE A 16 2.16 -8.52 -3.82
N GLU A 17 3.41 -8.90 -3.59
CA GLU A 17 3.75 -9.93 -2.59
C GLU A 17 3.43 -9.47 -1.17
N ALA A 18 3.68 -8.19 -0.84
CA ALA A 18 3.31 -7.62 0.45
C ALA A 18 1.79 -7.55 0.65
N ILE A 19 1.03 -7.20 -0.39
CA ILE A 19 -0.44 -7.22 -0.37
C ILE A 19 -0.96 -8.63 -0.19
N ASN A 20 -0.46 -9.61 -0.96
CA ASN A 20 -0.85 -11.01 -0.84
C ASN A 20 -0.56 -11.58 0.55
N LYS A 21 0.60 -11.22 1.12
CA LYS A 21 0.97 -11.64 2.48
C LYS A 21 0.04 -11.01 3.53
N HIS A 22 -0.31 -9.73 3.36
CA HIS A 22 -1.25 -9.05 4.23
C HIS A 22 -2.66 -9.65 4.15
N LEU A 23 -3.17 -9.83 2.92
CA LEU A 23 -4.44 -10.49 2.66
C LEU A 23 -4.49 -11.90 3.26
N TRP A 24 -3.41 -12.67 3.12
CA TRP A 24 -3.36 -14.01 3.70
C TRP A 24 -3.45 -13.98 5.22
N ILE A 25 -2.67 -13.12 5.89
CA ILE A 25 -2.70 -12.98 7.36
C ILE A 25 -4.07 -12.50 7.84
N GLU A 26 -4.63 -11.49 7.19
CA GLU A 26 -5.93 -10.94 7.54
C GLU A 26 -7.07 -11.93 7.27
N SER A 27 -7.03 -12.70 6.18
CA SER A 27 -8.02 -13.77 5.94
C SER A 27 -7.91 -14.89 6.97
N GLN A 28 -6.69 -15.25 7.38
CA GLN A 28 -6.48 -16.20 8.46
C GLN A 28 -7.02 -15.67 9.80
N LYS A 29 -6.81 -14.38 10.09
CA LYS A 29 -7.27 -13.73 11.33
C LYS A 29 -8.77 -13.51 11.37
N ALA A 30 -9.36 -13.12 10.24
CA ALA A 30 -10.78 -12.86 10.09
C ALA A 30 -11.60 -14.15 10.14
N GLY A 31 -11.00 -15.30 9.78
CA GLY A 31 -11.72 -16.57 9.65
C GLY A 31 -12.66 -16.61 8.44
N TYR A 32 -12.58 -15.60 7.56
CA TYR A 32 -13.30 -15.52 6.30
C TYR A 32 -12.43 -14.90 5.22
N SER A 33 -12.78 -15.14 3.95
CA SER A 33 -12.11 -14.54 2.80
C SER A 33 -12.43 -13.06 2.73
N ILE A 34 -11.54 -12.23 3.26
CA ILE A 34 -11.53 -10.80 2.95
C ILE A 34 -11.19 -10.63 1.47
N GLY A 35 -12.03 -9.89 0.74
CA GLY A 35 -11.86 -9.67 -0.68
C GLY A 35 -10.52 -9.02 -0.99
N ILE A 36 -9.86 -9.45 -2.07
CA ILE A 36 -8.57 -8.89 -2.50
C ILE A 36 -8.65 -7.39 -2.76
N GLU A 37 -9.80 -6.90 -3.19
CA GLU A 37 -10.06 -5.47 -3.40
C GLU A 37 -9.95 -4.69 -2.09
N SER A 38 -10.68 -5.10 -1.04
CA SER A 38 -10.64 -4.46 0.27
C SER A 38 -9.27 -4.52 0.91
N ALA A 39 -8.61 -5.69 0.87
CA ALA A 39 -7.26 -5.85 1.43
C ALA A 39 -6.22 -5.00 0.68
N THR A 40 -6.38 -4.90 -0.65
CA THR A 40 -5.51 -4.05 -1.48
C THR A 40 -5.73 -2.58 -1.16
N GLU A 41 -6.97 -2.11 -1.05
CA GLU A 41 -7.26 -0.72 -0.68
C GLU A 41 -6.71 -0.37 0.71
N GLU A 42 -6.92 -1.23 1.70
CA GLU A 42 -6.41 -1.03 3.05
C GLU A 42 -4.87 -1.01 3.08
N TRP A 43 -4.24 -1.97 2.40
CA TRP A 43 -2.79 -2.02 2.27
C TRP A 43 -2.24 -0.78 1.55
N LEU A 44 -2.89 -0.35 0.48
CA LEU A 44 -2.51 0.86 -0.27
C LEU A 44 -2.67 2.13 0.56
N ARG A 45 -3.59 2.16 1.52
CA ARG A 45 -3.84 3.31 2.37
C ARG A 45 -2.90 3.38 3.58
N LEU A 46 -2.66 2.24 4.22
CA LEU A 46 -1.91 2.15 5.48
C LEU A 46 -0.43 1.78 5.23
N TYR A 47 -0.20 0.76 4.42
CA TYR A 47 1.13 0.16 4.24
C TYR A 47 1.91 0.72 3.06
N ALA A 48 1.27 1.24 2.02
CA ALA A 48 2.02 1.78 0.86
C ALA A 48 2.96 2.94 1.24
N LEU A 49 2.56 3.77 2.22
CA LEU A 49 3.41 4.85 2.73
C LEU A 49 4.65 4.31 3.43
N GLU A 50 4.50 3.31 4.29
CA GLU A 50 5.62 2.65 4.97
C GLU A 50 6.50 1.88 3.98
N TRP A 51 5.89 1.15 3.05
CA TRP A 51 6.61 0.43 2.03
C TRP A 51 7.44 1.36 1.15
N MET A 52 6.88 2.51 0.75
CA MET A 52 7.63 3.56 0.05
C MET A 52 8.75 4.14 0.91
N LYS A 53 8.54 4.33 2.22
CA LYS A 53 9.59 4.82 3.12
C LYS A 53 10.83 3.91 3.11
N TYR A 54 10.62 2.59 3.10
CA TYR A 54 11.72 1.62 3.15
C TYR A 54 12.31 1.26 1.78
N ASN A 55 11.50 1.18 0.71
CA ASN A 55 11.97 0.82 -0.64
C ASN A 55 12.29 2.03 -1.53
N MET A 56 11.68 3.18 -1.28
CA MET A 56 11.70 4.35 -2.15
C MET A 56 11.83 5.65 -1.34
N ALA A 57 12.92 5.78 -0.57
CA ALA A 57 13.17 6.92 0.29
C ALA A 57 13.06 8.28 -0.44
N ASP A 58 13.54 8.35 -1.69
CA ASP A 58 13.47 9.56 -2.53
C ASP A 58 12.01 9.94 -2.89
N ARG A 59 11.25 8.97 -3.41
CA ARG A 59 9.83 9.14 -3.75
C ARG A 59 9.02 9.49 -2.49
N TYR A 60 9.28 8.82 -1.36
CA TYR A 60 8.62 9.06 -0.07
C TYR A 60 8.81 10.50 0.44
N ALA A 61 10.01 11.06 0.32
CA ALA A 61 10.29 12.44 0.71
C ALA A 61 9.45 13.45 -0.10
N GLN A 62 9.23 13.17 -1.39
CA GLN A 62 8.35 13.98 -2.24
C GLN A 62 6.86 13.84 -1.86
N PHE A 63 6.42 12.63 -1.50
CA PHE A 63 5.03 12.37 -1.10
C PHE A 63 4.66 12.96 0.27
N THR A 64 5.53 12.83 1.27
CA THR A 64 5.30 13.40 2.62
C THR A 64 5.25 14.92 2.61
N LYS A 65 6.10 15.57 1.78
CA LYS A 65 6.03 17.03 1.55
C LYS A 65 4.69 17.48 0.95
N LYS A 66 4.09 16.68 0.07
CA LYS A 66 2.80 16.99 -0.59
C LYS A 66 1.61 16.93 0.37
N SER A 67 1.62 16.00 1.34
CA SER A 67 0.58 15.89 2.38
C SER A 67 0.64 17.04 3.39
N LYS A 68 1.83 17.58 3.68
CA LYS A 68 2.03 18.68 4.63
C LYS A 68 1.63 20.05 4.08
N LYS A 69 1.54 20.20 2.75
CA LYS A 69 1.21 21.45 2.04
C LYS A 69 -0.30 21.68 1.85
N ARG A 70 -1.15 20.73 2.25
CA ARG A 70 -2.63 20.86 2.23
C ARG A 70 -3.20 21.22 3.61
N LYS A 71 -2.42 21.87 4.47
CA LYS A 71 -2.85 22.34 5.78
C LYS A 71 -2.67 23.85 5.85
#